data_AF-A0AAV0LZH6-F1
#
_entry.id   AF-A0AAV0LZH6-F1
#
_cell.length_a   1.000
_cell.length_b   1.000
_cell.length_c   1.000
_cell.angle_alpha   90.00
_cell.angle_beta   90.00
_cell.angle_gamma   90.00
#
_symmetry.space_group_name_H-M   'P 1'
#
loop_
_entity.id
_entity.type
_entity.pdbx_description
1 polymer ?
#
loop_
_entity_poly.entity_id
_entity_poly.type
_entity_poly.pdbx_seq_one_letter_code
_entity_poly.pdbx_strand_id
1 'polypeptide(L)'
;ETENLGERRRWRAKKKELRDSVAALNEALASDPSNSELRSVREELVRLIKDAEDGLLHLKRARLLKELDVAERIDIDAITDGGVESLEEEEDSDDGSSARLDPEAISLFQYALASEEEDSDDTSAEQSESSDYEQEESAEGLGFLGSTNQQRGIQTETAIFAKWENHTRGIASKMMANMGYCEGLGLEASGQGMANPMPVKVLPDKQSLEHVLESQKREEAGNGKQAKKRSRGGKRKRDKKFAAPVRAAKSAKELRKMKKLVQICIVSSRTN
;
A
#
# COMPACT_ATOMS: atom_id res chain seq x y z
N GLU A 1 20.99 -40.59 -3.64
CA GLU A 1 19.56 -40.55 -4.04
C GLU A 1 18.78 -41.86 -3.80
N THR A 2 19.38 -43.03 -4.08
CA THR A 2 18.73 -44.35 -3.92
C THR A 2 18.38 -44.72 -2.47
N GLU A 3 19.20 -44.33 -1.50
CA GLU A 3 18.93 -44.53 -0.06
C GLU A 3 17.67 -43.77 0.39
N ASN A 4 17.50 -42.53 -0.09
CA ASN A 4 16.34 -41.68 0.19
C ASN A 4 15.05 -42.26 -0.42
N LEU A 5 15.13 -42.88 -1.61
CA LEU A 5 14.00 -43.60 -2.21
C LEU A 5 13.57 -44.84 -1.41
N GLY A 6 14.54 -45.56 -0.81
CA GLY A 6 14.26 -46.68 0.09
C GLY A 6 13.55 -46.23 1.37
N GLU A 7 14.06 -45.19 2.02
CA GLU A 7 13.45 -44.60 3.22
C GLU A 7 12.05 -44.05 2.96
N ARG A 8 11.83 -43.37 1.83
CA ARG A 8 10.49 -42.88 1.44
C ARG A 8 9.50 -44.01 1.24
N ARG A 9 9.91 -45.16 0.69
CA ARG A 9 9.05 -46.34 0.56
C ARG A 9 8.72 -46.96 1.92
N ARG A 10 9.69 -47.06 2.82
CA ARG A 10 9.48 -47.54 4.20
C ARG A 10 8.51 -46.65 4.96
N TRP A 11 8.65 -45.33 4.86
CA TRP A 11 7.73 -44.37 5.46
C TRP A 11 6.32 -44.45 4.87
N ARG A 12 6.18 -44.62 3.55
CA ARG A 12 4.87 -44.83 2.91
C ARG A 12 4.20 -46.12 3.39
N ALA A 13 4.97 -47.22 3.49
CA ALA A 13 4.45 -48.49 4.00
C ALA A 13 3.99 -48.36 5.45
N LYS A 14 4.81 -47.72 6.32
CA LYS A 14 4.44 -47.49 7.72
C LYS A 14 3.23 -46.57 7.89
N LYS A 15 3.11 -45.54 7.04
CA LYS A 15 1.92 -44.66 7.02
C LYS A 15 0.66 -45.41 6.60
N LYS A 16 0.78 -46.35 5.65
CA LYS A 16 -0.33 -47.22 5.24
C LYS A 16 -0.75 -48.14 6.39
N GLU A 17 0.20 -48.81 7.04
CA GLU A 17 -0.06 -49.68 8.19
C GLU A 17 -0.78 -48.94 9.34
N LEU A 18 -0.38 -47.70 9.64
CA LEU A 18 -1.04 -46.87 10.65
C LEU A 18 -2.45 -46.42 10.25
N ARG A 19 -2.71 -46.23 8.96
CA ARG A 19 -4.07 -45.94 8.48
C ARG A 19 -4.97 -47.17 8.55
N ASP A 20 -4.42 -48.33 8.17
CA ASP A 20 -5.13 -49.60 8.21
C ASP A 20 -5.46 -49.98 9.66
N SER A 21 -4.57 -49.70 10.63
CA SER A 21 -4.85 -49.93 12.06
C SER A 21 -5.93 -48.99 12.62
N VAL A 22 -5.96 -47.73 12.20
CA VAL A 22 -7.05 -46.80 12.55
C VAL A 22 -8.38 -47.25 11.93
N ALA A 23 -8.36 -47.76 10.69
CA ALA A 23 -9.55 -48.32 10.05
C ALA A 23 -10.08 -49.56 10.82
N ALA A 24 -9.18 -50.45 11.25
CA ALA A 24 -9.54 -51.61 12.06
C ALA A 24 -10.17 -51.21 13.42
N LEU A 25 -9.66 -50.16 14.07
CA LEU A 25 -10.26 -49.62 15.30
C LEU A 25 -11.65 -49.00 15.05
N ASN A 26 -11.86 -48.34 13.90
CA ASN A 26 -13.17 -47.83 13.53
C ASN A 26 -14.18 -48.95 13.24
N GLU A 27 -13.75 -50.06 12.64
CA GLU A 27 -14.58 -51.25 12.42
C GLU A 27 -14.95 -51.95 13.73
N ALA A 28 -14.00 -52.07 14.67
CA ALA A 28 -14.27 -52.59 16.01
C ALA A 28 -15.26 -51.69 16.78
N LEU A 29 -15.15 -50.37 16.64
CA LEU A 29 -16.10 -49.41 17.21
C LEU A 29 -17.47 -49.42 16.51
N ALA A 30 -17.56 -49.79 15.24
CA ALA A 30 -18.83 -50.00 14.56
C ALA A 30 -19.57 -51.23 15.12
N SER A 31 -18.82 -52.25 15.58
CA SER A 31 -19.36 -53.46 16.19
C SER A 31 -19.73 -53.28 17.66
N ASP A 32 -18.93 -52.54 18.43
CA ASP A 32 -19.23 -52.16 19.82
C ASP A 32 -19.05 -50.65 20.05
N PRO A 33 -20.08 -49.85 19.76
CA PRO A 33 -20.02 -48.40 19.96
C PRO A 33 -19.82 -48.02 21.42
N SER A 34 -20.21 -48.86 22.37
CA SER A 34 -20.19 -48.57 23.81
C SER A 34 -18.78 -48.61 24.43
N ASN A 35 -17.78 -49.09 23.69
CA ASN A 35 -16.43 -49.30 24.22
C ASN A 35 -15.64 -47.97 24.30
N SER A 36 -15.46 -47.44 25.51
CA SER A 36 -14.73 -46.19 25.78
C SER A 36 -13.21 -46.30 25.56
N GLU A 37 -12.62 -47.46 25.86
CA GLU A 37 -11.18 -47.70 25.72
C GLU A 37 -10.75 -47.65 24.26
N LEU A 38 -11.51 -48.30 23.37
CA LEU A 38 -11.24 -48.29 21.93
C LEU A 38 -11.37 -46.89 21.32
N ARG A 39 -12.32 -46.07 21.79
CA ARG A 39 -12.45 -44.67 21.37
C ARG A 39 -11.25 -43.83 21.80
N SER A 40 -10.82 -43.99 23.06
CA SER A 40 -9.65 -43.29 23.61
C SER A 40 -8.38 -43.63 22.82
N VAL A 41 -8.12 -44.93 22.59
CA VAL A 41 -6.94 -45.39 21.84
C VAL A 41 -6.97 -44.88 20.40
N ARG A 42 -8.12 -44.91 19.72
CA ARG A 42 -8.27 -44.34 18.37
C ARG A 42 -7.93 -42.85 18.37
N GLU A 43 -8.49 -42.08 19.30
CA GLU A 43 -8.28 -40.63 19.36
C GLU A 43 -6.83 -40.27 19.68
N GLU A 44 -6.19 -41.03 20.57
CA GLU A 44 -4.76 -40.88 20.86
C GLU A 44 -3.90 -41.21 19.65
N LEU A 45 -4.16 -42.32 18.94
CA LEU A 45 -3.43 -42.68 17.72
C LEU A 45 -3.59 -41.63 16.61
N VAL A 46 -4.81 -41.12 16.41
CA VAL A 46 -5.06 -40.06 15.42
C VAL A 46 -4.31 -38.78 15.78
N ARG A 47 -4.30 -38.39 17.06
CA ARG A 47 -3.49 -37.24 17.55
C ARG A 47 -2.00 -37.46 17.31
N LEU A 48 -1.44 -38.60 17.71
CA LEU A 48 -0.03 -38.93 17.54
C LEU A 48 0.40 -38.96 16.06
N ILE A 49 -0.45 -39.47 15.17
CA ILE A 49 -0.19 -39.45 13.73
C ILE A 49 -0.12 -38.02 13.22
N LYS A 50 -1.08 -37.18 13.61
CA LYS A 50 -1.13 -35.77 13.20
C LYS A 50 0.11 -35.00 13.68
N ASP A 51 0.47 -35.12 14.95
CA ASP A 51 1.64 -34.45 15.53
C ASP A 51 2.94 -34.88 14.84
N ALA A 52 3.08 -36.18 14.52
CA ALA A 52 4.23 -36.70 13.79
C ALA A 52 4.28 -36.20 12.33
N GLU A 53 3.14 -36.10 11.66
CA GLU A 53 3.04 -35.53 10.31
C GLU A 53 3.41 -34.05 10.30
N ASP A 54 2.88 -33.28 11.24
CA ASP A 54 3.19 -31.85 11.40
C ASP A 54 4.68 -31.64 11.71
N GLY A 55 5.27 -32.45 12.61
CA GLY A 55 6.71 -32.45 12.88
C GLY A 55 7.56 -32.75 11.64
N LEU A 56 7.13 -33.70 10.80
CA LEU A 56 7.81 -34.02 9.54
C LEU A 56 7.69 -32.89 8.51
N LEU A 57 6.53 -32.23 8.42
CA LEU A 57 6.32 -31.07 7.56
C LEU A 57 7.20 -29.90 7.99
N HIS A 58 7.30 -29.62 9.29
CA HIS A 58 8.20 -28.61 9.83
C HIS A 58 9.66 -28.89 9.46
N LEU A 59 10.12 -30.13 9.60
CA LEU A 59 11.50 -30.50 9.26
C LEU A 59 11.78 -30.39 7.75
N LYS A 60 10.84 -30.81 6.90
CA LYS A 60 10.96 -30.65 5.44
C LYS A 60 11.00 -29.19 5.03
N ARG A 61 10.12 -28.36 5.60
CA ARG A 61 10.12 -26.92 5.37
C ARG A 61 11.46 -26.30 5.79
N ALA A 62 11.99 -26.66 6.96
CA ALA A 62 13.28 -26.17 7.43
C ALA A 62 14.45 -26.61 6.53
N ARG A 63 14.41 -27.83 5.96
CA ARG A 63 15.41 -28.28 4.98
C ARG A 63 15.34 -27.46 3.69
N LEU A 64 14.15 -27.26 3.13
CA LEU A 64 13.97 -26.46 1.92
C LEU A 64 14.43 -25.01 2.11
N LEU A 65 14.13 -24.40 3.25
CA LEU A 65 14.63 -23.05 3.56
C LEU A 65 16.15 -22.99 3.61
N LYS A 66 16.81 -24.02 4.16
CA LYS A 66 18.29 -24.09 4.14
C LYS A 66 18.85 -24.29 2.74
N GLU A 67 18.18 -25.09 1.90
CA GLU A 67 18.58 -25.28 0.50
C GLU A 67 18.43 -23.97 -0.30
N LEU A 68 17.39 -23.19 -0.02
CA LEU A 68 17.20 -21.85 -0.61
C LEU A 68 18.25 -20.84 -0.11
N ASP A 69 18.52 -20.77 1.20
CA ASP A 69 19.57 -19.90 1.75
C ASP A 69 20.95 -20.22 1.17
N VAL A 70 21.22 -21.49 0.86
CA VAL A 70 22.48 -21.92 0.22
C VAL A 70 22.52 -21.51 -1.25
N ALA A 71 21.41 -21.65 -1.99
CA ALA A 71 21.32 -21.19 -3.37
C ALA A 71 21.48 -19.66 -3.48
N GLU A 72 20.84 -18.91 -2.58
CA GLU A 72 20.95 -17.44 -2.52
C GLU A 72 22.37 -16.98 -2.15
N ARG A 73 23.10 -17.74 -1.32
CA ARG A 73 24.52 -17.46 -1.01
C ARG A 73 25.46 -17.69 -2.20
N ILE A 74 25.19 -18.69 -3.04
CA ILE A 74 26.00 -18.97 -4.23
C ILE A 74 25.90 -17.82 -5.25
N ASP A 75 24.72 -17.22 -5.39
CA ASP A 75 24.49 -16.11 -6.31
C ASP A 75 25.19 -14.81 -5.86
N ILE A 76 25.36 -14.59 -4.55
CA ILE A 76 26.08 -13.43 -3.99
C ILE A 76 27.59 -13.58 -4.17
N ASP A 77 28.14 -14.77 -3.91
CA ASP A 77 29.58 -15.01 -4.04
C ASP A 77 30.04 -14.92 -5.51
N ALA A 78 29.17 -15.27 -6.47
CA ALA A 78 29.44 -15.14 -7.92
C ALA A 78 29.48 -13.68 -8.42
N ILE A 79 28.89 -12.73 -7.69
CA ILE A 79 28.94 -11.29 -8.02
C ILE A 79 30.21 -10.64 -7.44
N THR A 80 30.75 -11.17 -6.33
CA THR A 80 31.86 -10.55 -5.60
C THR A 80 33.28 -10.91 -6.08
N ASP A 81 33.45 -11.86 -7.01
CA ASP A 81 34.76 -12.26 -7.57
C ASP A 81 35.09 -11.55 -8.91
N GLY A 82 34.24 -10.62 -9.36
CA GLY A 82 34.52 -9.72 -10.49
C GLY A 82 35.38 -8.54 -10.05
N GLY A 83 36.68 -8.62 -10.36
CA GLY A 83 37.73 -7.71 -9.91
C GLY A 83 37.45 -6.20 -10.05
N VAL A 84 37.99 -5.48 -9.07
CA VAL A 84 38.12 -4.02 -9.06
C VAL A 84 39.15 -3.63 -10.13
N GLU A 85 38.69 -3.24 -11.32
CA GLU A 85 39.49 -2.51 -12.30
C GLU A 85 38.74 -1.23 -12.72
N SER A 86 39.51 -0.17 -12.89
CA SER A 86 39.08 1.22 -12.92
C SER A 86 38.54 1.66 -14.28
N LEU A 87 37.73 2.74 -14.28
CA LEU A 87 37.50 3.71 -15.38
C LEU A 87 36.81 3.10 -16.63
N GLU A 88 35.61 3.52 -17.05
CA GLU A 88 35.23 4.82 -17.58
C GLU A 88 33.70 4.85 -17.83
N GLU A 89 33.14 6.06 -17.92
CA GLU A 89 31.74 6.35 -18.27
C GLU A 89 31.42 5.90 -19.70
N GLU A 90 30.39 5.07 -19.93
CA GLU A 90 29.80 4.87 -21.27
C GLU A 90 28.29 4.56 -21.20
N GLU A 91 27.62 4.95 -22.28
CA GLU A 91 26.22 5.35 -22.41
C GLU A 91 25.12 4.26 -22.29
N ASP A 92 23.91 4.74 -21.96
CA ASP A 92 22.62 4.05 -22.01
C ASP A 92 22.32 3.42 -23.38
N SER A 93 21.98 2.13 -23.38
CA SER A 93 21.11 1.50 -24.39
C SER A 93 20.46 0.22 -23.82
N ASP A 94 19.34 0.40 -23.14
CA ASP A 94 18.43 -0.69 -22.75
C ASP A 94 17.52 -1.03 -23.95
N ASP A 95 17.93 -2.03 -24.74
CA ASP A 95 17.05 -2.68 -25.70
C ASP A 95 16.17 -3.68 -24.93
N GLY A 96 14.89 -3.33 -24.82
CA GLY A 96 13.87 -4.14 -24.15
C GLY A 96 13.47 -5.36 -24.98
N SER A 97 14.38 -6.31 -25.17
CA SER A 97 14.09 -7.61 -25.77
C SER A 97 13.50 -8.57 -24.73
N SER A 98 12.18 -8.49 -24.53
CA SER A 98 11.42 -9.56 -23.86
C SER A 98 11.29 -10.74 -24.82
N ALA A 99 12.19 -11.72 -24.67
CA ALA A 99 12.10 -13.01 -25.34
C ALA A 99 10.78 -13.69 -24.97
N ARG A 100 9.86 -13.78 -25.93
CA ARG A 100 8.60 -14.52 -25.81
C ARG A 100 8.91 -16.01 -25.68
N LEU A 101 8.60 -16.59 -24.53
CA LEU A 101 8.60 -18.03 -24.33
C LEU A 101 7.52 -18.67 -25.20
N ASP A 102 7.91 -19.74 -25.88
CA ASP A 102 7.14 -20.48 -26.88
C ASP A 102 5.91 -21.17 -26.24
N PRO A 103 4.67 -20.92 -26.71
CA PRO A 103 3.46 -21.52 -26.14
C PRO A 103 3.43 -23.07 -26.22
N GLU A 104 4.29 -23.70 -27.02
CA GLU A 104 4.34 -25.15 -27.17
C GLU A 104 4.88 -25.87 -25.91
N ALA A 105 5.72 -25.20 -25.10
CA ALA A 105 6.23 -25.76 -23.85
C ALA A 105 5.15 -25.91 -22.77
N ILE A 106 4.11 -25.08 -22.80
CA ILE A 106 2.98 -25.13 -21.86
C ILE A 106 2.02 -26.27 -22.24
N SER A 107 1.94 -26.61 -23.54
CA SER A 107 1.11 -27.71 -24.04
C SER A 107 1.62 -29.10 -23.63
N LEU A 108 2.93 -29.24 -23.37
CA LEU A 108 3.52 -30.53 -23.00
C LEU A 108 3.20 -30.94 -21.55
N PHE A 109 2.98 -29.98 -20.65
CA PHE A 109 2.64 -30.25 -19.24
C PHE A 109 1.17 -30.66 -19.05
N GLN A 110 0.27 -30.29 -19.96
CA GLN A 110 -1.17 -30.59 -19.84
C GLN A 110 -1.49 -32.06 -20.16
N TYR A 111 -0.68 -32.74 -20.98
CA TYR A 111 -0.94 -34.14 -21.35
C TYR A 111 -0.48 -35.16 -20.31
N ALA A 112 0.35 -34.75 -19.33
CA ALA A 112 0.83 -35.64 -18.26
C ALA A 112 -0.16 -35.79 -17.10
N LEU A 113 -1.15 -34.90 -16.96
CA LEU A 113 -2.13 -34.91 -15.87
C LEU A 113 -3.47 -35.55 -16.24
N ALA A 114 -3.65 -36.01 -17.47
CA ALA A 114 -4.93 -36.51 -17.98
C ALA A 114 -4.97 -38.04 -18.16
N SER A 115 -4.00 -38.80 -17.63
CA SER A 115 -3.90 -40.25 -17.86
C SER A 115 -3.74 -41.07 -16.58
N GLU A 116 -4.50 -40.79 -15.53
CA GLU A 116 -4.78 -41.74 -14.43
C GLU A 116 -6.20 -41.45 -13.87
N GLU A 117 -7.23 -41.82 -14.65
CA GLU A 117 -8.61 -41.97 -14.17
C GLU A 117 -8.83 -43.47 -13.91
N GLU A 118 -9.24 -43.87 -12.69
CA GLU A 118 -10.36 -44.79 -12.42
C GLU A 118 -10.77 -44.74 -10.93
N ASP A 119 -12.11 -44.82 -10.74
CA ASP A 119 -12.92 -45.18 -9.57
C ASP A 119 -13.39 -44.12 -8.51
N SER A 120 -14.65 -43.65 -8.71
CA SER A 120 -15.86 -44.00 -7.92
C SER A 120 -15.91 -43.65 -6.41
N ASP A 121 -16.98 -43.19 -5.74
CA ASP A 121 -18.36 -42.78 -6.03
C ASP A 121 -18.84 -41.87 -4.85
N ASP A 122 -19.96 -41.18 -5.08
CA ASP A 122 -21.03 -40.74 -4.15
C ASP A 122 -20.77 -40.64 -2.62
N THR A 123 -20.96 -39.44 -2.05
CA THR A 123 -21.78 -39.30 -0.83
C THR A 123 -22.20 -37.85 -0.55
N SER A 124 -23.50 -37.63 -0.63
CA SER A 124 -24.22 -36.42 -0.18
C SER A 124 -24.12 -36.22 1.34
N ALA A 125 -23.95 -34.98 1.79
CA ALA A 125 -24.12 -34.62 3.20
C ALA A 125 -24.84 -33.28 3.34
N GLU A 126 -26.08 -33.40 3.83
CA GLU A 126 -27.03 -32.35 4.20
C GLU A 126 -26.40 -31.34 5.18
N GLN A 127 -26.53 -30.04 4.90
CA GLN A 127 -26.21 -28.99 5.86
C GLN A 127 -27.38 -28.85 6.84
N SER A 128 -27.21 -29.37 8.07
CA SER A 128 -28.10 -29.06 9.19
C SER A 128 -27.67 -27.76 9.86
N GLU A 129 -28.63 -26.84 9.91
CA GLU A 129 -28.64 -25.60 10.68
C GLU A 129 -29.08 -25.87 12.13
N SER A 130 -28.29 -25.42 13.12
CA SER A 130 -28.79 -25.26 14.49
C SER A 130 -27.98 -24.21 15.24
N SER A 131 -28.65 -23.11 15.57
CA SER A 131 -28.29 -22.16 16.61
C SER A 131 -28.35 -22.82 17.99
N ASP A 132 -27.58 -22.35 18.96
CA ASP A 132 -28.09 -21.67 20.18
C ASP A 132 -26.93 -21.43 21.15
N TYR A 133 -27.04 -20.35 21.90
CA TYR A 133 -26.02 -19.74 22.75
C TYR A 133 -25.88 -20.52 24.06
N GLU A 134 -24.66 -20.76 24.53
CA GLU A 134 -24.43 -20.79 25.97
C GLU A 134 -23.09 -20.14 26.31
N GLN A 135 -23.20 -19.30 27.32
CA GLN A 135 -22.22 -18.42 27.91
C GLN A 135 -21.72 -19.07 29.22
N GLU A 136 -20.54 -18.64 29.67
CA GLU A 136 -19.88 -18.95 30.96
C GLU A 136 -19.05 -20.25 30.93
N GLU A 137 -17.89 -20.40 31.54
CA GLU A 137 -16.92 -19.55 32.23
C GLU A 137 -15.81 -20.56 32.60
N SER A 138 -14.59 -20.40 32.09
CA SER A 138 -13.47 -21.21 32.59
C SER A 138 -12.13 -20.53 32.39
N ALA A 139 -11.66 -19.97 33.51
CA ALA A 139 -10.28 -19.90 33.96
C ALA A 139 -9.26 -19.17 33.06
N GLU A 140 -9.08 -17.89 33.38
CA GLU A 140 -7.78 -17.32 33.82
C GLU A 140 -6.53 -18.10 33.37
N GLY A 141 -6.15 -17.94 32.11
CA GLY A 141 -4.93 -18.50 31.55
C GLY A 141 -4.43 -17.63 30.41
N LEU A 142 -3.63 -16.62 30.74
CA LEU A 142 -2.87 -15.75 29.82
C LEU A 142 -3.71 -14.82 28.93
N GLY A 143 -4.18 -13.71 29.52
CA GLY A 143 -3.96 -12.34 29.02
C GLY A 143 -4.24 -12.01 27.54
N PHE A 144 -5.04 -12.77 26.80
CA PHE A 144 -5.49 -12.43 25.45
C PHE A 144 -6.92 -11.90 25.52
N LEU A 145 -7.07 -10.73 26.15
CA LEU A 145 -8.24 -9.87 25.93
C LEU A 145 -8.44 -9.75 24.43
N GLY A 146 -9.63 -10.15 23.98
CA GLY A 146 -10.06 -10.14 22.59
C GLY A 146 -9.70 -8.84 21.90
N SER A 147 -8.52 -8.81 21.29
CA SER A 147 -8.14 -7.83 20.29
C SER A 147 -8.85 -8.28 19.03
N THR A 148 -10.16 -8.01 19.05
CA THR A 148 -10.99 -7.95 17.86
C THR A 148 -10.16 -7.34 16.72
N ASN A 149 -10.42 -7.78 15.50
CA ASN A 149 -9.85 -7.29 14.25
C ASN A 149 -9.98 -5.74 14.02
N GLN A 150 -10.31 -4.96 15.04
CA GLN A 150 -10.47 -3.52 15.09
C GLN A 150 -9.14 -2.77 15.28
N GLN A 151 -8.08 -3.40 15.80
CA GLN A 151 -6.73 -2.79 15.80
C GLN A 151 -5.99 -3.02 14.46
N ARG A 152 -6.69 -2.91 13.32
CA ARG A 152 -6.02 -2.64 12.05
C ARG A 152 -5.61 -1.18 12.09
N GLY A 153 -4.29 -0.95 12.03
CA GLY A 153 -3.61 0.34 12.15
C GLY A 153 -4.35 1.56 11.61
N ILE A 154 -4.11 2.67 12.28
CA ILE A 154 -4.83 3.96 12.23
C ILE A 154 -5.15 4.35 10.78
N GLN A 155 -6.43 4.20 10.40
CA GLN A 155 -7.07 4.97 9.34
C GLN A 155 -8.54 5.09 9.72
N THR A 156 -8.88 6.20 10.37
CA THR A 156 -10.25 6.54 10.77
C THR A 156 -11.10 7.03 9.60
N GLU A 157 -10.54 7.17 8.37
CA GLU A 157 -11.20 7.95 7.30
C GLU A 157 -11.19 7.34 5.88
N THR A 158 -10.48 6.24 5.59
CA THR A 158 -10.46 5.68 4.23
C THR A 158 -11.60 4.68 4.03
N ALA A 159 -12.62 5.12 3.28
CA ALA A 159 -13.61 4.21 2.72
C ALA A 159 -12.88 3.17 1.85
N ILE A 160 -13.24 1.89 2.02
CA ILE A 160 -12.65 0.71 1.37
C ILE A 160 -12.35 0.98 -0.12
N PHE A 161 -11.09 0.95 -0.52
CA PHE A 161 -10.64 1.26 -1.88
C PHE A 161 -10.95 0.13 -2.85
N ALA A 162 -10.77 -1.12 -2.42
CA ALA A 162 -11.03 -2.29 -3.23
C ALA A 162 -11.33 -3.55 -2.39
N LYS A 163 -11.97 -4.56 -2.99
CA LYS A 163 -12.39 -5.80 -2.32
C LYS A 163 -11.22 -6.61 -1.71
N TRP A 164 -10.02 -6.55 -2.31
CA TRP A 164 -8.83 -7.25 -1.84
C TRP A 164 -8.19 -6.61 -0.59
N GLU A 165 -8.40 -5.30 -0.39
CA GLU A 165 -7.84 -4.55 0.74
C GLU A 165 -8.29 -5.16 2.08
N ASN A 166 -9.51 -5.69 2.13
CA ASN A 166 -10.05 -6.38 3.31
C ASN A 166 -9.19 -7.57 3.75
N HIS A 167 -8.44 -8.19 2.85
CA HIS A 167 -7.58 -9.34 3.16
C HIS A 167 -6.10 -8.95 3.31
N THR A 168 -5.65 -7.83 2.75
CA THR A 168 -4.24 -7.41 2.80
C THR A 168 -3.97 -6.27 3.80
N ARG A 169 -5.01 -5.56 4.26
CA ARG A 169 -4.88 -4.42 5.17
C ARG A 169 -4.22 -4.81 6.47
N GLY A 170 -3.17 -4.08 6.83
CA GLY A 170 -2.42 -4.24 8.06
C GLY A 170 -1.45 -5.43 8.10
N ILE A 171 -1.34 -6.25 7.04
CA ILE A 171 -0.37 -7.35 7.02
C ILE A 171 1.06 -6.81 7.07
N ALA A 172 1.38 -5.84 6.21
CA ALA A 172 2.70 -5.22 6.19
C ALA A 172 3.01 -4.49 7.52
N SER A 173 2.03 -3.75 8.06
CA SER A 173 2.18 -3.06 9.35
C SER A 173 2.46 -4.04 10.49
N LYS A 174 1.78 -5.20 10.51
CA LYS A 174 2.04 -6.28 11.47
C LYS A 174 3.44 -6.86 11.30
N MET A 175 3.89 -7.08 10.06
CA MET A 175 5.23 -7.56 9.78
C MET A 175 6.31 -6.56 10.25
N MET A 176 6.13 -5.26 10.02
CA MET A 176 7.06 -4.22 10.47
C MET A 176 7.15 -4.17 12.00
N ALA A 177 6.01 -4.20 12.70
CA ALA A 177 6.00 -4.20 14.17
C ALA A 177 6.75 -5.40 14.75
N ASN A 178 6.58 -6.59 14.15
CA ASN A 178 7.30 -7.79 14.54
C ASN A 178 8.82 -7.69 14.30
N MET A 179 9.25 -6.82 13.40
CA MET A 179 10.67 -6.52 13.12
C MET A 179 11.23 -5.39 13.99
N GLY A 180 10.44 -4.87 14.96
CA GLY A 180 10.87 -3.81 15.88
C GLY A 180 10.52 -2.39 15.43
N TYR A 181 9.73 -2.22 14.37
CA TYR A 181 9.22 -0.91 13.98
C TYR A 181 8.25 -0.35 15.03
N CYS A 182 8.43 0.92 15.38
CA CYS A 182 7.53 1.66 16.27
C CYS A 182 6.74 2.70 15.46
N GLU A 183 5.41 2.66 15.59
CA GLU A 183 4.52 3.59 14.89
C GLU A 183 4.85 5.05 15.23
N GLY A 184 4.98 5.89 14.19
CA GLY A 184 5.32 7.31 14.33
C GLY A 184 6.81 7.63 14.21
N LEU A 185 7.69 6.62 14.18
CA LEU A 185 9.11 6.80 13.88
C LEU A 185 9.42 6.51 12.42
N GLY A 186 10.54 7.07 11.96
CA GLY A 186 11.11 6.80 10.67
C GLY A 186 11.76 5.42 10.57
N LEU A 187 11.84 4.90 9.35
CA LEU A 187 12.69 3.75 9.04
C LEU A 187 14.14 4.23 8.94
N GLU A 188 14.91 4.10 10.02
CA GLU A 188 16.37 4.28 10.06
C GLU A 188 16.89 3.67 11.36
N ALA A 189 18.20 3.36 11.47
CA ALA A 189 18.79 2.86 12.72
C ALA A 189 18.58 3.80 13.93
N SER A 190 18.47 5.11 13.68
CA SER A 190 18.18 6.14 14.69
C SER A 190 16.68 6.46 14.84
N GLY A 191 15.82 5.89 13.98
CA GLY A 191 14.41 6.27 13.89
C GLY A 191 14.15 7.66 13.27
N GLN A 192 15.16 8.32 12.70
CA GLN A 192 15.08 9.66 12.10
C GLN A 192 14.54 9.66 10.64
N GLY A 193 14.33 8.49 10.06
CA GLY A 193 13.74 8.35 8.74
C GLY A 193 12.40 9.09 8.56
N MET A 194 12.01 9.27 7.32
CA MET A 194 10.76 9.95 7.01
C MET A 194 9.56 9.04 7.29
N ALA A 195 8.70 9.42 8.24
CA ALA A 195 7.51 8.65 8.60
C ALA A 195 6.30 8.95 7.70
N ASN A 196 6.19 10.17 7.18
CA ASN A 196 5.07 10.60 6.35
C ASN A 196 5.36 10.35 4.86
N PRO A 197 4.37 9.89 4.07
CA PRO A 197 4.55 9.69 2.64
C PRO A 197 4.82 11.02 1.93
N MET A 198 5.72 10.98 0.94
CA MET A 198 6.03 12.16 0.12
C MET A 198 4.90 12.42 -0.89
N PRO A 199 4.30 13.62 -0.91
CA PRO A 199 3.26 13.94 -1.87
C PRO A 199 3.87 14.11 -3.27
N VAL A 200 3.32 13.41 -4.25
CA VAL A 200 3.73 13.53 -5.65
C VAL A 200 2.74 14.42 -6.40
N LYS A 201 3.25 15.48 -7.07
CA LYS A 201 2.44 16.37 -7.91
C LYS A 201 2.56 15.96 -9.37
N VAL A 202 1.48 15.39 -9.93
CA VAL A 202 1.41 15.07 -11.35
C VAL A 202 1.17 16.35 -12.15
N LEU A 203 1.96 16.56 -13.21
CA LEU A 203 1.79 17.67 -14.13
C LEU A 203 0.80 17.32 -15.24
N PRO A 204 0.01 18.28 -15.73
CA PRO A 204 -0.78 18.09 -16.93
C PRO A 204 0.14 17.81 -18.12
N ASP A 205 -0.41 17.13 -19.12
CA ASP A 205 0.31 16.79 -20.34
C ASP A 205 0.89 18.05 -21.02
N LYS A 206 2.09 17.91 -21.60
CA LYS A 206 2.79 18.96 -22.35
C LYS A 206 3.24 20.18 -21.53
N GLN A 207 3.23 20.11 -20.19
CA GLN A 207 3.93 21.09 -19.36
C GLN A 207 5.33 20.60 -19.00
N SER A 208 6.34 21.44 -19.24
CA SER A 208 7.72 21.17 -18.84
C SER A 208 7.92 21.41 -17.33
N LEU A 209 8.94 20.76 -16.78
CA LEU A 209 9.41 21.04 -15.41
C LEU A 209 9.72 22.53 -15.21
N GLU A 210 10.22 23.20 -16.25
CA GLU A 210 10.51 24.64 -16.24
C GLU A 210 9.27 25.49 -15.93
N HIS A 211 8.09 25.10 -16.44
CA HIS A 211 6.84 25.81 -16.15
C HIS A 211 6.44 25.70 -14.67
N VAL A 212 6.74 24.56 -14.02
CA VAL A 212 6.50 24.36 -12.59
C VAL A 212 7.38 25.27 -11.75
N LEU A 213 8.67 25.31 -12.07
CA LEU A 213 9.63 26.17 -11.37
C LEU A 213 9.29 27.64 -11.52
N GLU A 214 8.90 28.07 -12.73
CA GLU A 214 8.45 29.45 -12.98
C GLU A 214 7.14 29.76 -12.24
N SER A 215 6.23 28.79 -12.13
CA SER A 215 5.00 28.95 -11.34
C SER A 215 5.27 29.03 -9.83
N GLN A 216 6.16 28.19 -9.29
CA GLN A 216 6.61 28.26 -7.89
C GLN A 216 7.32 29.58 -7.60
N LYS A 217 8.24 30.00 -8.46
CA LYS A 217 8.93 31.29 -8.36
C LYS A 217 7.94 32.46 -8.42
N ARG A 218 6.88 32.36 -9.23
CA ARG A 218 5.80 33.35 -9.27
C ARG A 218 4.88 33.32 -8.05
N GLU A 219 4.67 32.16 -7.43
CA GLU A 219 3.93 32.02 -6.17
C GLU A 219 4.74 32.55 -4.99
N GLU A 220 6.03 32.20 -4.90
CA GLU A 220 6.98 32.73 -3.91
C GLU A 220 7.18 34.24 -4.06
N ALA A 221 7.36 34.74 -5.29
CA ALA A 221 7.45 36.17 -5.56
C ALA A 221 6.09 36.90 -5.47
N GLY A 222 4.98 36.16 -5.60
CA GLY A 222 3.60 36.68 -5.67
C GLY A 222 2.87 36.75 -4.33
N ASN A 223 3.41 36.14 -3.28
CA ASN A 223 2.86 36.28 -1.92
C ASN A 223 2.96 37.73 -1.39
N GLY A 224 3.77 38.57 -2.04
CA GLY A 224 3.74 40.01 -1.91
C GLY A 224 2.86 40.67 -2.97
N LYS A 225 1.56 40.81 -2.68
CA LYS A 225 0.59 41.66 -3.41
C LYS A 225 0.06 41.04 -4.71
N GLN A 226 -1.09 40.37 -4.59
CA GLN A 226 -2.07 40.37 -5.68
C GLN A 226 -2.51 41.81 -5.97
N ALA A 227 -1.81 42.46 -6.89
CA ALA A 227 -2.23 43.71 -7.46
C ALA A 227 -3.55 43.45 -8.20
N LYS A 228 -4.68 43.73 -7.53
CA LYS A 228 -6.02 43.75 -8.13
C LYS A 228 -5.89 44.40 -9.50
N LYS A 229 -6.06 43.64 -10.59
CA LYS A 229 -6.08 44.17 -11.95
C LYS A 229 -7.23 45.17 -12.02
N ARG A 230 -6.92 46.45 -11.80
CA ARG A 230 -7.89 47.54 -11.86
C ARG A 230 -8.30 47.63 -13.32
N SER A 231 -9.56 47.30 -13.60
CA SER A 231 -10.18 47.53 -14.91
C SER A 231 -9.74 48.89 -15.45
N ARG A 232 -9.13 48.87 -16.64
CA ARG A 232 -8.61 50.05 -17.36
C ARG A 232 -9.69 51.11 -17.67
N GLY A 233 -10.96 50.86 -17.33
CA GLY A 233 -12.10 51.74 -17.62
C GLY A 233 -12.39 52.85 -16.60
N GLY A 234 -11.83 52.81 -15.38
CA GLY A 234 -12.28 53.70 -14.29
C GLY A 234 -11.55 55.05 -14.13
N LYS A 235 -10.39 55.24 -14.77
CA LYS A 235 -9.56 56.44 -14.56
C LYS A 235 -10.14 57.68 -15.26
N ARG A 236 -10.57 57.54 -16.52
CA ARG A 236 -11.18 58.61 -17.32
C ARG A 236 -12.45 59.20 -16.68
N LYS A 237 -13.29 58.39 -16.04
CA LYS A 237 -14.51 58.88 -15.35
C LYS A 237 -14.21 59.64 -14.05
N ARG A 238 -13.16 59.27 -13.32
CA ARG A 238 -12.76 60.01 -12.10
C ARG A 238 -12.12 61.34 -12.46
N ASP A 239 -11.18 61.34 -13.41
CA ASP A 239 -10.47 62.56 -13.80
C ASP A 239 -11.41 63.60 -14.42
N LYS A 240 -12.46 63.18 -15.16
CA LYS A 240 -13.50 64.09 -15.67
C LYS A 240 -14.33 64.75 -14.56
N LYS A 241 -14.55 64.09 -13.42
CA LYS A 241 -15.24 64.69 -12.26
C LYS A 241 -14.39 65.76 -11.57
N PHE A 242 -13.07 65.57 -11.50
CA PHE A 242 -12.18 66.52 -10.81
C PHE A 242 -11.70 67.67 -11.72
N ALA A 243 -11.65 67.49 -13.04
CA ALA A 243 -11.20 68.55 -13.96
C ALA A 243 -12.19 69.73 -14.10
N ALA A 244 -13.50 69.46 -14.06
CA ALA A 244 -14.54 70.49 -14.18
C ALA A 244 -14.51 71.54 -13.04
N PRO A 245 -14.46 71.17 -11.74
CA PRO A 245 -14.40 72.14 -10.65
C PRO A 245 -13.08 72.93 -10.66
N VAL A 246 -11.97 72.32 -11.07
CA VAL A 246 -10.68 73.02 -11.19
C VAL A 246 -10.72 74.08 -12.29
N ARG A 247 -11.36 73.79 -13.44
CA ARG A 247 -11.53 74.79 -14.52
C ARG A 247 -12.48 75.92 -14.09
N ALA A 248 -13.58 75.60 -13.41
CA ALA A 248 -14.51 76.60 -12.88
C ALA A 248 -13.86 77.51 -11.83
N ALA A 249 -13.00 76.98 -10.96
CA ALA A 249 -12.27 77.78 -9.99
C ALA A 249 -11.25 78.73 -10.66
N LYS A 250 -10.64 78.31 -11.78
CA LYS A 250 -9.74 79.17 -12.56
C LYS A 250 -10.50 80.31 -13.24
N SER A 251 -11.63 80.03 -13.90
CA SER A 251 -12.45 81.09 -14.53
C SER A 251 -13.05 82.05 -13.50
N ALA A 252 -13.46 81.58 -12.32
CA ALA A 252 -13.92 82.46 -11.25
C ALA A 252 -12.82 83.38 -10.69
N LYS A 253 -11.57 82.88 -10.58
CA LYS A 253 -10.41 83.69 -10.22
C LYS A 253 -10.09 84.74 -11.30
N GLU A 254 -10.24 84.37 -12.56
CA GLU A 254 -10.06 85.25 -13.72
C GLU A 254 -11.09 86.40 -13.68
N LEU A 255 -12.38 86.08 -13.56
CA LEU A 255 -13.45 87.07 -13.42
C LEU A 255 -13.26 87.97 -12.20
N ARG A 256 -12.73 87.44 -11.09
CA ARG A 256 -12.36 88.27 -9.93
C ARG A 256 -11.24 89.25 -10.23
N LYS A 257 -10.22 88.85 -11.01
CA LYS A 257 -9.15 89.76 -11.47
C LYS A 257 -9.71 90.82 -12.40
N MET A 258 -10.54 90.43 -13.38
CA MET A 258 -11.16 91.36 -14.32
C MET A 258 -12.09 92.36 -13.61
N LYS A 259 -12.91 91.90 -12.66
CA LYS A 259 -13.74 92.78 -11.83
C LYS A 259 -12.92 93.76 -11.00
N LYS A 260 -11.76 93.33 -10.44
CA LYS A 260 -10.83 94.25 -9.78
C LYS A 260 -10.26 95.28 -10.76
N LEU A 261 -9.88 94.86 -11.97
CA LEU A 261 -9.33 95.74 -12.99
C LEU A 261 -10.34 96.81 -13.43
N VAL A 262 -11.59 96.39 -13.66
CA VAL A 262 -12.69 97.31 -14.02
C VAL A 262 -12.99 98.26 -12.88
N GLN A 263 -13.01 97.80 -11.63
CA GLN A 263 -13.21 98.68 -10.47
C GLN A 263 -12.10 99.71 -10.34
N ILE A 264 -10.85 99.33 -10.58
CA ILE A 264 -9.71 100.26 -10.61
C ILE A 264 -9.93 101.30 -11.72
N CYS A 265 -10.35 100.89 -12.92
CA CYS A 265 -10.62 101.82 -14.01
C CYS A 265 -11.76 102.80 -13.67
N ILE A 266 -12.87 102.33 -13.09
CA ILE A 266 -14.01 103.18 -12.70
C ILE A 266 -13.60 104.21 -11.64
N VAL A 267 -12.78 103.81 -10.65
CA VAL A 267 -12.29 104.72 -9.62
C VAL A 267 -11.37 105.78 -10.24
N SER A 268 -10.44 105.39 -11.12
CA SER A 268 -9.54 106.33 -11.80
C SER A 268 -10.26 107.31 -12.74
N SER A 269 -11.39 106.92 -13.33
CA SER A 269 -12.22 107.81 -14.17
C SER A 269 -13.13 108.76 -13.38
N ARG A 270 -13.32 108.55 -12.06
CA ARG A 270 -14.06 109.48 -11.19
C ARG A 270 -13.18 110.51 -10.49
N THR A 271 -11.86 110.32 -10.50
CA THR A 271 -10.86 111.19 -9.84
C THR A 271 -10.14 112.13 -10.81
N ASN A 272 -10.62 112.24 -12.04
CA ASN A 272 -10.16 113.15 -13.09
C ASN A 272 -11.36 113.98 -13.56
#